data_AF-A0A2L0ET49-F1
#
_entry.id   AF-A0A2L0ET49-F1
#
_cell.length_a   1.000
_cell.length_b   1.000
_cell.length_c   1.000
_cell.angle_alpha   90.00
_cell.angle_beta   90.00
_cell.angle_gamma   90.00
#
_symmetry.space_group_name_H-M   'P 1'
#
loop_
_entity.id
_entity.type
_entity.pdbx_description
1 polymer ?
#
loop_
_entity_poly.entity_id
_entity_poly.type
_entity_poly.pdbx_seq_one_letter_code
_entity_poly.pdbx_strand_id
1 'polypeptide(L)' 'MQENVGTLDRTARLVAGPLLMGLGATALGGLRGRPAGLAALVAGALIVESAITRVCPVNRLLGVDTREKELRAARP' A
#
# COMPACT_ATOMS: atom_id res chain seq x y z
N MET A 1 -9.50 -14.56 5.24
CA MET A 1 -9.81 -13.12 5.11
C MET A 1 -10.21 -12.87 3.67
N GLN A 2 -11.24 -12.06 3.39
CA GLN A 2 -11.70 -11.85 2.02
C GLN A 2 -10.85 -10.80 1.32
N GLU A 3 -10.40 -11.08 0.09
CA GLU A 3 -9.65 -10.14 -0.74
C GLU A 3 -10.51 -8.96 -1.16
N ASN A 4 -9.99 -7.73 -0.97
CA ASN A 4 -10.67 -6.46 -1.28
C ASN A 4 -9.79 -5.48 -2.10
N VAL A 5 -8.70 -6.01 -2.65
CA VAL A 5 -7.69 -5.25 -3.40
C VAL A 5 -7.71 -5.69 -4.87
N GLY A 6 -8.08 -4.75 -5.75
CA GLY A 6 -8.11 -4.91 -7.21
C GLY A 6 -6.72 -4.97 -7.83
N THR A 7 -6.62 -5.34 -9.10
CA THR A 7 -5.33 -5.52 -9.80
C THR A 7 -4.58 -4.20 -9.97
N LEU A 8 -5.32 -3.13 -10.31
CA LEU A 8 -4.76 -1.79 -10.45
C LEU A 8 -4.23 -1.27 -9.11
N ASP A 9 -5.05 -1.37 -8.05
CA ASP A 9 -4.67 -0.97 -6.70
C ASP A 9 -3.44 -1.78 -6.22
N ARG A 10 -3.45 -3.10 -6.43
CA ARG A 10 -2.31 -3.98 -6.11
C ARG A 10 -1.03 -3.53 -6.79
N THR A 11 -1.07 -3.22 -8.08
CA THR A 11 0.11 -2.76 -8.84
C THR A 11 0.60 -1.42 -8.30
N ALA A 12 -0.30 -0.48 -8.02
CA ALA A 12 0.06 0.81 -7.44
C ALA A 12 0.75 0.64 -6.07
N ARG A 13 0.29 -0.30 -5.23
CA ARG A 13 0.92 -0.59 -3.92
C ARG A 13 2.28 -1.27 -4.05
N LEU A 14 2.45 -2.17 -5.02
CA LEU A 14 3.75 -2.80 -5.31
C LEU A 14 4.79 -1.80 -5.82
N VAL A 15 4.38 -0.64 -6.34
CA VAL A 15 5.30 0.44 -6.73
C VAL A 15 5.48 1.45 -5.59
N ALA A 16 4.38 1.95 -5.03
CA ALA A 16 4.42 2.99 -4.00
C ALA A 16 5.06 2.52 -2.69
N GLY A 17 4.82 1.26 -2.29
CA GLY A 17 5.39 0.69 -1.07
C GLY A 17 6.92 0.66 -1.08
N PRO A 18 7.58 0.02 -2.06
CA PRO A 18 9.04 0.00 -2.15
C PRO A 18 9.66 1.38 -2.36
N LEU A 19 9.01 2.27 -3.12
CA LEU A 19 9.47 3.66 -3.25
C LEU A 19 9.48 4.38 -1.89
N LEU A 20 8.40 4.25 -1.12
CA LEU A 20 8.32 4.84 0.22
C LEU A 20 9.37 4.24 1.17
N MET A 21 9.61 2.93 1.10
CA MET A 21 10.67 2.28 1.87
C MET A 21 12.06 2.79 1.48
N GLY A 22 12.34 2.97 0.18
CA GLY A 22 13.60 3.52 -0.30
C GLY A 22 13.84 4.95 0.19
N LEU A 23 12.82 5.80 0.13
CA LEU A 23 12.86 7.16 0.70
C LEU A 23 13.02 7.16 2.23
N GLY A 24 12.33 6.24 2.92
CA GLY A 24 12.45 6.06 4.36
C GLY A 24 13.86 5.62 4.77
N ALA A 25 14.47 4.71 4.01
CA ALA A 25 15.83 4.22 4.24
C ALA A 25 16.88 5.32 4.07
N THR A 26 16.75 6.18 3.04
CA THR A 26 17.66 7.32 2.86
C THR A 26 17.48 8.37 3.95
N ALA A 27 16.24 8.59 4.41
CA ALA A 27 15.95 9.49 5.53
C ALA A 27 16.44 8.96 6.88
N LEU A 28 16.43 7.64 7.10
CA LEU A 28 16.88 7.01 8.34
C LEU A 28 18.39 7.25 8.60
N GLY A 29 19.17 7.46 7.54
CA GLY A 29 20.59 7.83 7.60
C GLY A 29 20.89 9.33 7.48
N GLY A 30 19.88 10.22 7.40
CA GLY A 30 20.04 11.65 7.10
C GLY A 30 19.50 12.62 8.17
N LEU A 31 19.60 13.93 7.90
CA LEU A 31 19.26 15.07 8.78
C LEU A 31 17.76 15.22 9.13
N ARG A 32 16.86 14.51 8.45
CA ARG A 32 15.42 14.50 8.72
C ARG A 32 15.06 13.32 9.61
N GLY A 33 15.28 13.48 10.91
CA GLY A 33 14.75 12.70 12.02
C GLY A 33 14.47 11.21 11.81
N ARG A 34 15.26 10.35 12.48
CA ARG A 34 15.06 8.89 12.63
C ARG A 34 13.58 8.41 12.72
N PRO A 35 12.66 9.05 13.47
CA PRO A 35 11.27 8.59 13.53
C PRO A 35 10.52 8.69 12.21
N ALA A 36 10.76 9.73 11.39
CA ALA A 36 10.07 9.88 10.11
C ALA A 36 10.53 8.82 9.09
N GLY A 37 11.84 8.54 9.04
CA GLY A 37 12.39 7.46 8.21
C GLY A 37 11.84 6.08 8.62
N LEU A 38 11.78 5.81 9.93
CA LEU A 38 11.21 4.56 10.45
C LEU A 38 9.72 4.44 10.15
N ALA A 39 8.94 5.51 10.34
CA ALA A 39 7.52 5.52 10.01
C ALA A 39 7.28 5.27 8.52
N ALA A 40 8.08 5.87 7.63
CA ALA A 40 8.01 5.63 6.19
C ALA A 40 8.33 4.17 5.83
N LEU A 41 9.34 3.56 6.46
CA LEU A 41 9.67 2.15 6.27
C LEU A 41 8.52 1.22 6.68
N VAL A 42 7.95 1.44 7.87
CA VAL A 42 6.82 0.64 8.37
C VAL A 42 5.59 0.82 7.49
N ALA A 43 5.25 2.06 7.13
CA ALA A 43 4.12 2.33 6.24
C ALA A 43 4.30 1.68 4.87
N GLY A 44 5.50 1.79 4.29
CA GLY A 44 5.82 1.15 3.01
C GLY A 44 5.71 -0.38 3.08
N ALA A 45 6.19 -1.00 4.16
CA ALA A 45 6.06 -2.44 4.37
C ALA A 45 4.60 -2.89 4.47
N LEU A 46 3.76 -2.18 5.23
CA LEU A 46 2.32 -2.49 5.35
C LEU A 46 1.59 -2.33 4.02
N ILE A 47 1.96 -1.33 3.21
CA ILE A 47 1.44 -1.16 1.85
C ILE A 47 1.78 -2.38 0.99
N VAL A 48 3.04 -2.84 1.00
CA VAL A 48 3.48 -4.03 0.25
C VAL A 48 2.77 -5.28 0.75
N GLU A 49 2.67 -5.48 2.06
CA GLU A 49 1.97 -6.62 2.65
C GLU A 49 0.51 -6.69 2.17
N SER A 50 -0.20 -5.56 2.14
CA SER A 50 -1.57 -5.50 1.63
C SER A 50 -1.68 -5.79 0.14
N ALA A 51 -0.61 -5.55 -0.63
CA ALA A 51 -0.53 -5.88 -2.05
C ALA A 51 -0.25 -7.37 -2.29
N ILE A 52 0.57 -7.99 -1.43
CA ILE A 52 0.88 -9.42 -1.47
C ILE A 52 -0.36 -10.23 -1.08
N THR A 53 -0.95 -9.90 0.07
CA THR A 53 -2.11 -10.61 0.63
C THR A 53 -3.43 -10.28 -0.06
N ARG A 54 -3.46 -9.23 -0.89
CA ARG A 54 -4.68 -8.66 -1.51
C ARG A 54 -5.77 -8.27 -0.51
N VAL A 55 -5.34 -7.95 0.70
CA VAL A 55 -6.22 -7.63 1.81
C VAL A 55 -5.73 -6.35 2.48
N CYS A 56 -6.58 -5.34 2.53
CA CYS A 56 -6.33 -4.11 3.28
C CYS A 56 -7.38 -3.96 4.39
N PRO A 57 -6.97 -4.04 5.68
CA PRO A 57 -7.87 -3.83 6.82
C PRO A 57 -8.52 -2.45 6.80
N VAL A 58 -7.78 -1.42 6.36
CA VAL A 58 -8.29 -0.04 6.24
C VAL A 58 -9.39 0.04 5.18
N ASN A 59 -9.19 -0.54 3.99
CA ASN A 59 -10.26 -0.64 3.00
C ASN A 59 -11.48 -1.35 3.56
N ARG A 60 -11.28 -2.44 4.32
CA ARG A 60 -12.39 -3.18 4.94
C ARG A 60 -13.14 -2.33 5.97
N LEU A 61 -12.42 -1.59 6.82
CA LEU A 61 -12.98 -0.69 7.82
C LEU A 61 -13.80 0.44 7.16
N LEU A 62 -13.35 0.90 6.00
CA LEU A 62 -14.03 1.93 5.20
C LEU A 62 -15.11 1.37 4.27
N GLY A 63 -15.35 0.06 4.26
CA GLY A 63 -16.31 -0.59 3.34
C GLY A 63 -15.92 -0.51 1.87
N VAL A 64 -14.63 -0.31 1.56
CA VAL A 64 -14.11 -0.20 0.20
C VAL A 64 -13.66 -1.57 -0.30
N ASP A 65 -14.13 -1.95 -1.49
CA ASP A 65 -13.55 -3.01 -2.31
C ASP A 65 -13.14 -2.42 -3.67
N THR A 66 -11.84 -2.46 -3.95
CA THR A 66 -11.29 -1.91 -5.19
C THR A 66 -11.41 -2.87 -6.37
N ARG A 67 -11.67 -4.15 -6.11
CA ARG A 67 -11.96 -5.15 -7.15
C ARG A 67 -13.29 -4.84 -7.81
N GLU A 68 -14.30 -4.43 -7.03
CA GLU A 68 -15.60 -4.05 -7.58
C GLU A 68 -15.54 -2.83 -8.50
N LYS A 69 -14.71 -1.85 -8.16
CA LYS A 69 -14.51 -0.65 -8.99
C LYS A 69 -13.89 -1.02 -10.33
N GLU A 70 -12.86 -1.87 -10.31
CA GLU A 70 -12.21 -2.40 -11.51
C GLU A 70 -13.19 -3.22 -12.37
N LEU A 71 -13.98 -4.10 -11.75
CA LEU A 71 -15.02 -4.89 -12.43
C LEU A 71 -16.09 -4.02 -13.08
N ARG A 72 -16.55 -2.94 -12.41
CA ARG A 72 -17.52 -2.00 -12.99
C ARG A 72 -16.92 -1.22 -14.15
N ALA A 73 -15.66 -0.77 -14.02
CA ALA A 73 -14.96 -0.06 -15.09
C ALA A 73 -14.71 -0.93 -16.33
N ALA A 74 -14.63 -2.25 -16.16
CA ALA A 74 -14.47 -3.21 -17.25
C ALA A 74 -15.81 -3.65 -17.90
N ARG A 75 -16.97 -3.22 -17.39
CA ARG A 75 -18.26 -3.51 -18.05
C ARG A 75 -18.45 -2.56 -19.25
N PRO A 76 -18.82 -3.09 -20.42
CA PRO A 76 -19.10 -2.29 -21.61
C PRO A 76 -20.35 -1.43 -21.47
#